data_AF-A0A2I0UVK4-F1
#
_entry.id   AF-A0A2I0UVK4-F1
#
_cell.length_a   1.000
_cell.length_b   1.000
_cell.length_c   1.000
_cell.angle_alpha   90.00
_cell.angle_beta   90.00
_cell.angle_gamma   90.00
#
_symmetry.space_group_name_H-M   'P 1'
#
loop_
_entity.id
_entity.type
_entity.pdbx_description
1 polymer ?
#
loop_
_entity_poly.entity_id
_entity_poly.type
_entity_poly.pdbx_seq_one_letter_code
_entity_poly.pdbx_strand_id
1 'polypeptide(L)'
;MKPCSKDDILKLVKFSPTRTLPKTYLDFMNKAGNGIEFLGGTDYSMKYIFDLKEWAIELLEENNYTKKLTDNQFIFMMHQGYMFWFFDLNDGDEPAVYCYDESVELDDFNKVSDTLSDFLFSLYN
;
A
#
# COMPACT_ATOMS: atom_id res chain seq x y z
N MET A 1 1.50 -7.07 17.47
CA MET A 1 0.94 -7.19 16.10
C MET A 1 -0.41 -7.86 16.19
N LYS A 2 -1.41 -7.38 15.45
CA LYS A 2 -2.75 -7.96 15.35
C LYS A 2 -2.92 -8.52 13.94
N PRO A 3 -3.06 -9.84 13.77
CA PRO A 3 -3.16 -10.47 12.46
C PRO A 3 -4.55 -10.33 11.84
N CYS A 4 -4.64 -10.40 10.52
CA CYS A 4 -5.88 -10.66 9.80
C CYS A 4 -6.44 -12.05 10.12
N SER A 5 -7.77 -12.18 10.13
CA SER A 5 -8.41 -13.49 10.12
C SER A 5 -8.32 -14.14 8.74
N LYS A 6 -8.61 -15.45 8.64
CA LYS A 6 -8.69 -16.12 7.34
C LYS A 6 -9.74 -15.48 6.42
N ASP A 7 -10.86 -15.05 6.98
CA ASP A 7 -11.93 -14.40 6.22
C ASP A 7 -11.50 -13.02 5.71
N ASP A 8 -10.69 -12.28 6.49
CA ASP A 8 -10.11 -11.01 6.06
C ASP A 8 -9.18 -11.22 4.86
N ILE A 9 -8.30 -12.22 4.92
CA ILE A 9 -7.40 -12.56 3.81
C ILE A 9 -8.20 -12.96 2.57
N LEU A 10 -9.28 -13.74 2.73
CA LEU A 10 -10.15 -14.11 1.60
C LEU A 10 -10.84 -12.90 0.99
N LYS A 11 -11.29 -11.92 1.79
CA LYS A 11 -11.86 -10.66 1.29
C LYS A 11 -10.81 -9.85 0.54
N LEU A 12 -9.60 -9.75 1.10
CA LEU A 12 -8.50 -9.00 0.52
C LEU A 12 -8.06 -9.58 -0.84
N VAL A 13 -7.93 -10.90 -0.94
CA VAL A 13 -7.60 -11.57 -2.22
C VAL A 13 -8.70 -11.35 -3.26
N LYS A 14 -9.98 -11.34 -2.87
CA LYS A 14 -11.11 -11.07 -3.79
C LYS A 14 -11.20 -9.61 -4.22
N PHE A 15 -10.70 -8.69 -3.40
CA PHE A 15 -10.71 -7.27 -3.71
C PHE A 15 -9.68 -6.87 -4.75
N SER A 16 -8.60 -7.64 -4.88
CA SER A 16 -7.55 -7.32 -5.85
C SER A 16 -8.16 -7.17 -7.26
N PRO A 17 -8.02 -5.97 -7.88
CA PRO A 17 -8.87 -5.54 -8.99
C PRO A 17 -8.76 -6.43 -10.24
N THR A 18 -7.66 -7.18 -10.41
CA THR A 18 -7.46 -8.04 -11.59
C THR A 18 -6.53 -9.25 -11.38
N ARG A 19 -5.77 -9.34 -10.27
CA ARG A 19 -4.60 -10.24 -10.15
C ARG A 19 -4.34 -10.74 -8.74
N THR A 20 -3.45 -11.72 -8.59
CA THR A 20 -3.03 -12.24 -7.29
C THR A 20 -2.20 -11.20 -6.55
N LEU A 21 -2.46 -11.02 -5.25
CA LEU A 21 -1.63 -10.18 -4.40
C LEU A 21 -0.29 -10.87 -4.11
N PRO A 22 0.82 -10.11 -3.99
CA PRO A 22 2.12 -10.66 -3.63
C PRO A 22 2.04 -11.49 -2.36
N LYS A 23 2.67 -12.66 -2.35
CA LYS A 23 2.72 -13.51 -1.15
C LYS A 23 3.29 -12.76 0.06
N THR A 24 4.31 -11.95 -0.16
CA THR A 24 4.96 -11.14 0.88
C THR A 24 4.01 -10.13 1.52
N TYR A 25 3.13 -9.53 0.72
CA TYR A 25 2.07 -8.67 1.25
C TYR A 25 1.05 -9.46 2.08
N LEU A 26 0.62 -10.63 1.60
CA LEU A 26 -0.30 -11.50 2.34
C LEU A 26 0.30 -12.00 3.66
N ASP A 27 1.59 -12.32 3.68
CA ASP A 27 2.30 -12.72 4.90
C ASP A 27 2.39 -11.57 5.92
N PHE A 28 2.55 -10.33 5.45
CA PHE A 28 2.45 -9.14 6.30
C PHE A 28 1.04 -8.99 6.89
N MET A 29 0.00 -9.08 6.07
CA MET A 29 -1.39 -8.96 6.54
C MET A 29 -1.75 -10.07 7.54
N ASN A 30 -1.28 -11.30 7.31
CA ASN A 30 -1.42 -12.43 8.23
C ASN A 30 -0.74 -12.24 9.59
N LYS A 31 0.21 -11.30 9.73
CA LYS A 31 0.91 -11.02 10.99
C LYS A 31 0.42 -9.74 11.65
N ALA A 32 0.19 -8.70 10.86
CA ALA A 32 0.01 -7.33 11.34
C ALA A 32 -1.16 -6.57 10.70
N GLY A 33 -1.93 -7.16 9.77
CA GLY A 33 -2.92 -6.43 8.98
C GLY A 33 -4.15 -5.91 9.74
N ASN A 34 -4.28 -6.17 11.04
CA ASN A 34 -5.26 -5.54 11.93
C ASN A 34 -4.62 -4.58 12.96
N GLY A 35 -3.34 -4.26 12.80
CA GLY A 35 -2.65 -3.23 13.57
C GLY A 35 -1.31 -3.65 14.19
N ILE A 36 -0.41 -2.68 14.29
CA ILE A 36 0.88 -2.71 14.96
C ILE A 36 1.08 -1.34 15.59
N GLU A 37 1.64 -1.29 16.79
CA GLU A 37 1.62 -0.08 17.62
C GLU A 37 2.50 1.05 17.05
N PHE A 38 3.62 0.72 16.41
CA PHE A 38 4.57 1.73 15.92
C PHE A 38 4.17 2.38 14.58
N LEU A 39 3.23 1.80 13.82
CA LEU A 39 2.68 2.42 12.60
C LEU A 39 1.49 3.32 12.94
N GLY A 40 1.57 4.07 14.04
CA GLY A 40 0.56 5.02 14.45
C GLY A 40 0.43 6.16 13.43
N GLY A 41 -0.80 6.46 13.02
CA GLY A 41 -1.08 7.47 11.97
C GLY A 41 -0.94 6.96 10.54
N THR A 42 -0.65 5.67 10.36
CA THR A 42 -0.58 5.02 9.05
C THR A 42 -1.75 4.08 8.84
N ASP A 43 -2.48 4.29 7.76
CA ASP A 43 -3.61 3.49 7.32
C ASP A 43 -3.13 2.40 6.35
N TYR A 44 -3.10 1.16 6.84
CA TYR A 44 -2.78 -0.04 6.05
C TYR A 44 -3.62 -1.26 6.43
N SER A 45 -4.37 -1.14 7.54
CA SER A 45 -5.10 -2.26 8.12
C SER A 45 -6.32 -2.65 7.27
N MET A 46 -6.86 -3.85 7.51
CA MET A 46 -8.11 -4.32 6.87
C MET A 46 -9.28 -3.37 7.02
N LYS A 47 -9.28 -2.52 8.05
CA LYS A 47 -10.30 -1.49 8.24
C LYS A 47 -10.31 -0.46 7.11
N TYR A 48 -9.16 -0.15 6.53
CA TYR A 48 -8.97 0.98 5.60
C TYR A 48 -8.51 0.55 4.21
N ILE A 49 -7.98 -0.67 4.06
CA ILE A 49 -7.35 -1.12 2.81
C ILE A 49 -8.22 -0.98 1.56
N PHE A 50 -9.54 -1.07 1.72
CA PHE A 50 -10.50 -0.96 0.61
C PHE A 50 -10.72 0.47 0.15
N ASP A 51 -10.46 1.45 1.02
CA ASP A 51 -10.69 2.87 0.78
C ASP A 51 -9.40 3.58 0.29
N LEU A 52 -8.22 3.00 0.56
CA LEU A 52 -6.92 3.64 0.27
C LEU A 52 -6.74 4.07 -1.19
N LYS A 53 -7.26 3.29 -2.15
CA LYS A 53 -7.14 3.66 -3.57
C LYS A 53 -7.95 4.91 -3.90
N GLU A 54 -9.15 5.03 -3.34
CA GLU A 54 -10.00 6.22 -3.52
C GLU A 54 -9.31 7.44 -2.90
N TRP A 55 -8.86 7.33 -1.65
CA TRP A 55 -8.15 8.43 -0.96
C TRP A 55 -6.87 8.84 -1.68
N ALA A 56 -6.12 7.88 -2.25
CA ALA A 56 -4.93 8.20 -3.03
C ALA A 56 -5.27 8.96 -4.32
N ILE A 57 -6.38 8.62 -4.99
CA ILE A 57 -6.85 9.36 -6.16
C ILE A 57 -7.24 10.79 -5.76
N GLU A 58 -8.02 10.95 -4.68
CA GLU A 58 -8.41 12.26 -4.15
C GLU A 58 -7.18 13.13 -3.85
N LEU A 59 -6.18 12.57 -3.17
CA LEU A 59 -4.93 13.28 -2.84
C LEU A 59 -4.19 13.79 -4.08
N LEU A 60 -4.11 12.98 -5.14
CA LEU A 60 -3.46 13.37 -6.40
C LEU A 60 -4.25 14.48 -7.10
N GLU A 61 -5.58 14.42 -7.08
CA GLU A 61 -6.45 15.43 -7.68
C GLU A 61 -6.37 16.77 -6.94
N GLU A 62 -6.40 16.75 -5.61
CA GLU A 62 -6.26 17.94 -4.75
C GLU A 62 -4.94 18.68 -5.00
N ASN A 63 -3.87 17.93 -5.26
CA ASN A 63 -2.54 18.47 -5.54
C ASN A 63 -2.29 18.77 -7.03
N ASN A 64 -3.28 18.61 -7.91
CA ASN A 64 -3.14 18.75 -9.37
C ASN A 64 -1.99 17.90 -9.95
N TYR A 65 -1.73 16.73 -9.37
CA TYR A 65 -0.69 15.83 -9.84
C TYR A 65 -1.06 15.24 -11.20
N THR A 66 -0.11 15.23 -12.13
CA THR A 66 -0.42 14.92 -13.54
C THR A 66 -0.52 13.42 -13.82
N LYS A 67 0.12 12.57 -13.02
CA LYS A 67 0.07 11.11 -13.18
C LYS A 67 -1.21 10.56 -12.57
N LYS A 68 -1.69 9.45 -13.14
CA LYS A 68 -2.87 8.73 -12.67
C LYS A 68 -2.48 7.35 -12.19
N LEU A 69 -3.16 6.90 -11.14
CA LEU A 69 -3.11 5.52 -10.72
C LEU A 69 -3.85 4.63 -11.70
N THR A 70 -3.28 3.47 -11.98
CA THR A 70 -3.85 2.41 -12.82
C THR A 70 -4.43 1.30 -11.96
N ASP A 71 -5.21 0.41 -12.56
CA ASP A 71 -5.78 -0.73 -11.84
C ASP A 71 -4.75 -1.78 -11.40
N ASN A 72 -3.53 -1.74 -11.94
CA ASN A 72 -2.46 -2.62 -11.50
C ASN A 72 -1.68 -2.07 -10.30
N GLN A 73 -1.83 -0.79 -9.97
CA GLN A 73 -1.17 -0.18 -8.82
C GLN A 73 -2.05 -0.39 -7.58
N PHE A 74 -1.56 -1.22 -6.67
CA PHE A 74 -2.26 -1.56 -5.44
C PHE A 74 -1.75 -0.68 -4.29
N ILE A 75 -2.60 0.25 -3.84
CA ILE A 75 -2.29 1.12 -2.69
C ILE A 75 -2.46 0.30 -1.43
N PHE A 76 -1.37 0.08 -0.69
CA PHE A 76 -1.39 -0.78 0.49
C PHE A 76 -1.14 -0.04 1.80
N MET A 77 -0.75 1.23 1.72
CA MET A 77 -0.40 2.04 2.87
C MET A 77 -0.55 3.53 2.56
N MET A 78 -1.09 4.30 3.51
CA MET A 78 -1.18 5.76 3.46
C MET A 78 -0.81 6.32 4.83
N HIS A 79 -0.12 7.46 4.89
CA HIS A 79 0.21 8.11 6.14
C HIS A 79 -0.43 9.50 6.21
N GLN A 80 -1.32 9.66 7.20
CA GLN A 80 -2.02 10.91 7.54
C GLN A 80 -2.65 11.67 6.36
N GLY A 81 -2.99 10.97 5.28
CA GLY A 81 -3.62 11.56 4.09
C GLY A 81 -2.71 12.35 3.17
N TYR A 82 -1.41 12.49 3.44
CA TYR A 82 -0.50 13.32 2.62
C TYR A 82 0.52 12.52 1.79
N MET A 83 0.65 11.23 2.08
CA MET A 83 1.53 10.32 1.34
C MET A 83 0.97 8.90 1.30
N PHE A 84 1.25 8.18 0.22
CA PHE A 84 0.86 6.78 0.08
C PHE A 84 1.92 5.95 -0.62
N TRP A 85 1.88 4.64 -0.37
CA TRP A 85 2.74 3.65 -0.99
C TRP A 85 1.94 2.63 -1.76
N PHE A 86 2.52 2.19 -2.87
CA PHE A 86 1.93 1.17 -3.73
C PHE A 86 2.99 0.27 -4.35
N PHE A 87 2.53 -0.85 -4.86
CA PHE A 87 3.29 -1.75 -5.72
C PHE A 87 2.47 -2.13 -6.95
N ASP A 88 3.12 -2.63 -8.00
CA ASP A 88 2.44 -3.13 -9.20
C ASP A 88 2.12 -4.63 -9.04
N LEU A 89 0.86 -5.00 -9.29
CA LEU A 89 0.37 -6.38 -9.24
C LEU A 89 0.98 -7.30 -10.31
N ASN A 90 1.69 -6.75 -11.30
CA ASN A 90 2.40 -7.51 -12.33
C ASN A 90 3.82 -7.91 -11.94
N ASP A 91 4.35 -7.37 -10.84
CA ASP A 91 5.77 -7.46 -10.49
C ASP A 91 6.07 -8.61 -9.50
N GLY A 92 5.26 -9.67 -9.57
CA GLY A 92 5.46 -10.91 -8.83
C GLY A 92 5.25 -10.80 -7.31
N ASP A 93 5.95 -11.66 -6.56
CA ASP A 93 5.81 -11.75 -5.09
C ASP A 93 6.66 -10.72 -4.34
N GLU A 94 7.67 -10.14 -4.99
CA GLU A 94 8.59 -9.14 -4.43
C GLU A 94 8.61 -7.88 -5.30
N PRO A 95 7.47 -7.20 -5.47
CA PRO A 95 7.40 -6.04 -6.33
C PRO A 95 8.18 -4.87 -5.75
N ALA A 96 8.67 -3.97 -6.61
CA ALA A 96 9.21 -2.70 -6.15
C ALA A 96 8.11 -1.84 -5.48
N VAL A 97 8.51 -1.01 -4.51
CA VAL A 97 7.60 -0.11 -3.79
C VAL A 97 7.83 1.32 -4.24
N TYR A 98 6.73 1.99 -4.56
CA TYR A 98 6.69 3.38 -4.98
C TYR A 98 5.91 4.23 -3.97
N CYS A 99 6.23 5.52 -3.93
CA CYS A 99 5.66 6.49 -3.02
C CYS A 99 5.23 7.76 -3.77
N TYR A 100 4.12 8.34 -3.33
CA TYR A 100 3.79 9.75 -3.55
C TYR A 100 3.81 10.48 -2.20
N ASP A 101 4.38 11.68 -2.17
CA ASP A 101 4.47 12.55 -0.99
C ASP A 101 4.20 13.99 -1.44
N GLU A 102 3.12 14.60 -0.95
CA GLU A 102 2.74 15.97 -1.33
C GLU A 102 3.77 17.03 -0.90
N SER A 103 4.66 16.71 0.05
CA SER A 103 5.65 17.64 0.57
C SER A 103 6.89 17.79 -0.35
N VAL A 104 6.97 16.99 -1.41
CA VAL A 104 8.09 16.96 -2.34
C VAL A 104 7.61 17.25 -3.75
N GLU A 105 8.33 18.10 -4.49
CA GLU A 105 8.08 18.27 -5.93
C GLU A 105 8.55 17.04 -6.69
N LEU A 106 7.61 16.34 -7.33
CA LEU A 106 7.85 15.08 -8.04
C LEU A 106 7.35 15.15 -9.47
N ASP A 107 8.15 14.70 -10.43
CA ASP A 107 7.74 14.51 -11.83
C ASP A 107 7.14 13.11 -12.08
N ASP A 108 7.42 12.15 -11.19
CA ASP A 108 6.89 10.79 -11.21
C ASP A 108 6.83 10.18 -9.80
N PHE A 109 6.18 9.02 -9.67
CA PHE A 109 6.16 8.29 -8.41
C PHE A 109 7.58 7.82 -8.04
N ASN A 110 7.99 8.07 -6.80
CA ASN A 110 9.34 7.73 -6.35
C ASN A 110 9.43 6.25 -6.01
N LYS A 111 10.36 5.52 -6.63
CA LYS A 111 10.73 4.19 -6.15
C LYS A 111 11.50 4.32 -4.83
N VAL A 112 10.95 3.78 -3.75
CA VAL A 112 11.53 3.85 -2.40
C VAL A 112 12.15 2.53 -1.94
N SER A 113 11.83 1.43 -2.62
CA SER A 113 12.45 0.12 -2.39
C SER A 113 12.44 -0.72 -3.66
N ASP A 114 13.48 -1.53 -3.86
CA ASP A 114 13.55 -2.50 -4.96
C ASP A 114 12.68 -3.73 -4.71
N THR A 115 12.37 -4.05 -3.45
CA THR A 115 11.49 -5.17 -3.08
C THR A 115 10.52 -4.80 -1.97
N LEU A 116 9.36 -5.47 -1.94
CA LEU A 116 8.37 -5.28 -0.90
C LEU A 116 8.87 -5.75 0.47
N SER A 117 9.62 -6.84 0.53
CA SER A 117 10.20 -7.32 1.79
C SER A 117 11.18 -6.30 2.39
N ASP A 118 12.08 -5.74 1.58
CA ASP A 118 13.02 -4.71 2.05
C ASP A 118 12.30 -3.47 2.59
N PHE A 119 11.24 -3.03 1.91
CA PHE A 119 10.40 -1.93 2.38
C PHE A 119 9.78 -2.27 3.74
N LEU A 120 9.13 -3.43 3.86
CA LEU A 120 8.48 -3.85 5.10
C LEU A 120 9.47 -4.02 6.25
N PHE A 121 10.70 -4.51 5.98
CA PHE A 121 11.77 -4.58 6.99
C PHE A 121 12.25 -3.19 7.41
N SER A 122 12.33 -2.23 6.48
CA SER A 122 12.74 -0.87 6.80
C SER A 122 11.81 -0.16 7.77
N LEU A 123 10.52 -0.55 7.84
CA LEU A 123 9.56 0.01 8.79
C LEU A 123 9.90 -0.30 10.26
N TYR A 124 10.79 -1.28 10.53
CA TYR A 124 11.17 -1.70 11.88
C TYR A 124 12.50 -1.09 12.36
N ASN A 125 13.25 -0.42 11.49
CA ASN A 125 14.58 0.14 11.80
C ASN A 125 14.50 1.65 12.04
#